data_AF-A0A951XIS9-F1
#
_entry.id   AF-A0A951XIS9-F1
#
_cell.length_a   1.000
_cell.length_b   1.000
_cell.length_c   1.000
_cell.angle_alpha   90.00
_cell.angle_beta   90.00
_cell.angle_gamma   90.00
#
_symmetry.space_group_name_H-M   'P 1'
#
loop_
_entity.id
_entity.type
_entity.pdbx_description
1 polymer ?
#
loop_
_entity_poly.entity_id
_entity_poly.type
_entity_poly.pdbx_seq_one_letter_code
_entity_poly.pdbx_strand_id
1 'polypeptide(L)'
;MNPAPPLLSVSLGGPRRLPVAVKLLLVALAVIFLQLPLVFINNLRHERAANREAAHARQVEAGIAVVQTEGMGPAVAAAEGYRMVERALKHGVLVLTLVFAAFFLFEVLVGLRLHLVHYGLVGAALCLFYLALLALGEVLRPGPAYVGAAVASSLLIVGYSAAILRSWPRAGVIAALLAAEHSVLFVVLRMEAYALLAGTGALFVALGAIMFCTRKVDWSVGASDKAA
;
A
#
# COMPACT_ATOMS: atom_id res chain seq x y z
N MET A 1 -32.10 61.40 14.32
CA MET A 1 -31.42 60.13 14.64
C MET A 1 -31.37 59.32 13.35
N ASN A 2 -30.18 59.18 12.76
CA ASN A 2 -29.98 58.44 11.51
C ASN A 2 -29.79 56.96 11.87
N PRO A 3 -30.59 56.00 11.34
CA PRO A 3 -30.38 54.59 11.68
C PRO A 3 -29.06 54.11 11.07
N ALA A 4 -28.29 53.35 11.86
CA ALA A 4 -27.01 52.79 11.41
C ALA A 4 -27.21 51.89 10.18
N PRO A 5 -26.28 51.90 9.21
CA PRO A 5 -26.37 51.07 8.02
C PRO A 5 -26.28 49.57 8.38
N PRO A 6 -26.98 48.69 7.64
CA PRO A 6 -26.99 47.26 7.93
C PRO A 6 -25.60 46.66 7.70
N LEU A 7 -25.07 46.01 8.74
CA LEU A 7 -23.81 45.26 8.66
C LEU A 7 -24.01 44.05 7.75
N LEU A 8 -23.37 44.07 6.58
CA LEU A 8 -23.24 42.90 5.72
C LEU A 8 -22.47 41.81 6.48
N SER A 9 -23.19 40.82 6.99
CA SER A 9 -22.57 39.61 7.55
C SER A 9 -21.91 38.84 6.40
N VAL A 10 -20.61 39.06 6.22
CA VAL A 10 -19.78 38.25 5.31
C VAL A 10 -19.81 36.82 5.84
N SER A 11 -20.61 35.97 5.19
CA SER A 11 -20.60 34.54 5.40
C SER A 11 -19.28 34.00 4.84
N LEU A 12 -18.26 33.91 5.71
CA LEU A 12 -17.02 33.21 5.40
C LEU A 12 -17.40 31.75 5.17
N GLY A 13 -17.41 31.33 3.90
CA GLY A 13 -17.77 29.99 3.49
C GLY A 13 -17.02 28.95 4.33
N GLY A 14 -17.79 28.14 5.06
CA GLY A 14 -17.24 27.04 5.86
C GLY A 14 -16.40 26.07 5.02
N PRO A 15 -15.55 25.25 5.65
CA PRO A 15 -14.62 24.36 4.95
C PRO A 15 -15.37 23.50 3.92
N ARG A 16 -15.08 23.75 2.63
CA ARG A 16 -15.72 23.07 1.50
C ARG A 16 -15.56 21.56 1.68
N ARG A 17 -16.68 20.84 1.84
CA ARG A 17 -16.67 19.38 1.83
C ARG A 17 -16.25 18.96 0.42
N LEU A 18 -15.10 18.33 0.28
CA LEU A 18 -14.71 17.72 -1.00
C LEU A 18 -15.74 16.62 -1.31
N PRO A 19 -16.38 16.65 -2.49
CA PRO A 19 -17.31 15.61 -2.88
C PRO A 19 -16.58 14.27 -2.99
N VAL A 20 -17.27 13.17 -2.73
CA VAL A 20 -16.73 11.80 -2.76
C VAL A 20 -15.98 11.53 -4.07
N ALA A 21 -16.51 12.01 -5.19
CA ALA A 21 -15.88 11.91 -6.51
C ALA A 21 -14.46 12.51 -6.54
N VAL A 22 -14.24 13.66 -5.89
CA VAL A 22 -12.91 14.29 -5.83
C VAL A 22 -11.95 13.48 -4.97
N LYS A 23 -12.42 12.88 -3.87
CA LYS A 23 -11.57 11.99 -3.05
C LYS A 23 -11.15 10.74 -3.82
N LEU A 24 -12.06 10.13 -4.58
CA LEU A 24 -11.75 8.98 -5.42
C LEU A 24 -10.73 9.36 -6.51
N LEU A 25 -10.88 10.53 -7.13
CA LEU A 25 -9.92 11.03 -8.11
C LEU A 25 -8.55 11.28 -7.47
N LEU A 26 -8.50 11.84 -6.27
CA LEU A 26 -7.25 12.03 -5.52
C LEU A 26 -6.59 10.70 -5.14
N VAL A 27 -7.37 9.68 -4.76
CA VAL A 27 -6.85 8.33 -4.50
C VAL A 27 -6.29 7.72 -5.77
N ALA A 28 -7.00 7.81 -6.89
CA ALA A 28 -6.53 7.32 -8.19
C ALA A 28 -5.24 8.04 -8.61
N LEU A 29 -5.18 9.37 -8.47
CA LEU A 29 -4.00 10.17 -8.74
C LEU A 29 -2.84 9.80 -7.81
N ALA A 30 -3.10 9.53 -6.54
CA ALA A 30 -2.09 9.05 -5.59
C ALA A 30 -1.55 7.67 -5.99
N VAL A 31 -2.40 6.73 -6.41
CA VAL A 31 -1.97 5.41 -6.91
C VAL A 31 -1.07 5.55 -8.13
N ILE A 32 -1.42 6.43 -9.08
CA ILE A 32 -0.63 6.72 -10.27
C ILE A 32 0.71 7.37 -9.88
N PHE A 33 0.67 8.39 -9.03
CA PHE A 33 1.86 9.09 -8.56
C PHE A 33 2.84 8.15 -7.85
N LEU A 34 2.32 7.23 -7.03
CA LEU A 34 3.13 6.24 -6.31
C LEU A 34 3.67 5.12 -7.20
N GLN A 35 3.27 5.05 -8.48
CA GLN A 35 3.97 4.18 -9.44
C GLN A 35 5.40 4.66 -9.70
N LEU A 36 5.66 5.97 -9.65
CA LEU A 36 6.98 6.52 -9.92
C LEU A 36 8.06 5.98 -8.96
N PRO A 37 7.89 6.01 -7.63
CA PRO A 37 8.83 5.36 -6.72
C PRO A 37 8.88 3.84 -6.87
N LEU A 38 7.78 3.16 -7.21
CA LEU A 38 7.80 1.71 -7.46
C LEU A 38 8.62 1.33 -8.70
N VAL A 39 8.51 2.12 -9.76
CA VAL A 39 9.32 1.97 -10.98
C VAL A 39 10.80 2.20 -10.65
N PHE A 40 11.11 3.21 -9.85
CA PHE A 40 12.48 3.44 -9.38
C PHE A 40 13.04 2.23 -8.61
N ILE A 41 12.27 1.63 -7.69
CA ILE A 41 12.68 0.42 -6.97
C ILE A 41 12.88 -0.75 -7.94
N ASN A 42 12.03 -0.90 -8.95
CA ASN A 42 12.22 -1.93 -9.98
C ASN A 42 13.53 -1.73 -10.75
N ASN A 43 13.86 -0.49 -11.12
CA ASN A 43 15.11 -0.15 -11.81
C ASN A 43 16.32 -0.45 -10.92
N LEU A 44 16.29 -0.06 -9.64
CA LEU A 44 17.34 -0.39 -8.68
C LEU A 44 17.55 -1.89 -8.57
N ARG A 45 16.46 -2.67 -8.51
CA ARG A 45 16.54 -4.12 -8.47
C ARG A 45 17.22 -4.68 -9.72
N HIS A 46 16.88 -4.18 -10.92
CA HIS A 46 17.52 -4.61 -12.17
C HIS A 46 19.03 -4.33 -12.17
N GLU A 47 19.44 -3.14 -11.74
CA GLU A 47 20.85 -2.77 -11.64
C GLU A 47 21.60 -3.66 -10.64
N ARG A 48 21.01 -3.89 -9.46
CA ARG A 48 21.60 -4.70 -8.39
C ARG A 48 21.72 -6.18 -8.79
N ALA A 49 20.71 -6.70 -9.48
CA ALA A 49 20.72 -8.06 -10.02
C ALA A 49 21.82 -8.24 -11.07
N ALA A 50 21.91 -7.33 -12.05
CA ALA A 50 22.93 -7.37 -13.10
C ALA A 50 24.35 -7.26 -12.53
N ASN A 51 24.57 -6.36 -11.56
CA ASN A 51 25.87 -6.20 -10.91
C ASN A 51 26.32 -7.47 -10.16
N ARG A 52 25.40 -8.21 -9.53
CA ARG A 52 25.73 -9.47 -8.86
C ARG A 52 26.02 -10.59 -9.86
N GLU A 53 25.26 -10.71 -10.94
CA GLU A 53 25.52 -11.68 -12.01
C GLU A 53 26.91 -11.47 -12.62
N ALA A 54 27.28 -10.21 -12.90
CA ALA A 54 28.62 -9.87 -13.39
C ALA A 54 29.73 -10.13 -12.36
N ALA A 55 29.45 -10.02 -11.05
CA ALA A 55 30.40 -10.38 -10.01
C ALA A 55 30.60 -11.90 -9.92
N HIS A 56 29.53 -12.69 -10.04
CA HIS A 56 29.60 -14.15 -10.07
C HIS A 56 30.35 -14.66 -11.31
N ALA A 57 30.09 -14.09 -12.49
CA ALA A 57 30.82 -14.43 -13.71
C ALA A 57 32.34 -14.18 -13.56
N ARG A 58 32.73 -13.02 -12.97
CA ARG A 58 34.13 -12.70 -12.67
C ARG A 58 34.76 -13.66 -11.67
N GLN A 59 34.02 -14.13 -10.66
CA GLN A 59 34.52 -15.11 -9.69
C GLN A 59 34.77 -16.49 -10.33
N VAL A 60 33.87 -16.92 -11.23
CA VAL A 60 34.01 -18.17 -11.97
C VAL A 60 35.21 -18.11 -12.92
N GLU A 61 35.38 -17.00 -13.64
CA GLU A 61 36.52 -16.78 -14.53
C GLU A 61 37.86 -16.69 -13.77
N ALA A 62 37.86 -16.11 -12.57
CA ALA A 62 39.01 -16.06 -11.67
C ALA A 62 39.39 -17.42 -11.04
N GLY A 63 38.69 -18.51 -11.38
CA GLY A 63 38.98 -19.85 -10.88
C GLY A 63 38.76 -20.04 -9.38
N ILE A 64 38.01 -19.13 -8.73
CA ILE A 64 37.68 -19.25 -7.30
C ILE A 64 36.56 -20.26 -7.18
N ALA A 65 36.91 -21.52 -6.90
CA ALA A 65 35.94 -22.57 -6.63
C ALA A 65 35.07 -22.19 -5.43
N VAL A 66 33.78 -21.94 -5.67
CA VAL A 66 32.80 -21.66 -4.63
C VAL A 66 32.63 -22.94 -3.82
N VAL A 67 33.12 -22.95 -2.58
CA VAL A 67 32.84 -24.01 -1.61
C VAL A 67 31.33 -24.11 -1.45
N GLN A 68 30.78 -25.26 -1.86
CA GLN A 68 29.37 -25.59 -1.67
C GLN A 68 29.13 -25.81 -0.17
N THR A 69 28.80 -24.76 0.55
CA THR A 69 28.27 -24.88 1.91
C THR A 69 26.90 -25.57 1.83
N GLU A 70 26.62 -26.56 2.67
CA GLU A 70 25.37 -27.37 2.66
C GLU A 70 24.08 -26.60 3.06
N GLY A 71 24.05 -25.28 2.89
CA GLY A 71 22.87 -24.44 3.03
C GLY A 71 22.64 -23.64 1.75
N MET A 72 21.45 -23.04 1.62
CA MET A 72 21.17 -22.07 0.56
C MET A 72 22.29 -21.02 0.51
N GLY A 73 23.14 -21.08 -0.51
CA GLY A 73 24.27 -20.16 -0.65
C GLY A 73 23.78 -18.71 -0.75
N PRO A 74 24.58 -17.73 -0.29
CA PRO A 74 24.18 -16.32 -0.27
C PRO A 74 23.79 -15.79 -1.66
N ALA A 75 24.41 -16.31 -2.72
CA ALA A 75 24.06 -16.02 -4.11
C ALA A 75 22.64 -16.47 -4.49
N VAL A 76 22.26 -17.69 -4.09
CA VAL A 76 20.95 -18.26 -4.42
C VAL A 76 19.85 -17.59 -3.59
N ALA A 77 20.12 -17.32 -2.30
CA ALA A 77 19.21 -16.56 -1.44
C ALA A 77 18.92 -15.16 -2.00
N ALA A 78 19.95 -14.47 -2.48
CA ALA A 78 19.82 -13.17 -3.15
C ALA A 78 18.99 -13.24 -4.44
N ALA A 79 19.23 -14.25 -5.29
CA ALA A 79 18.48 -14.45 -6.52
C ALA A 79 16.99 -14.71 -6.26
N GLU A 80 16.68 -15.56 -5.27
CA GLU A 80 15.29 -15.78 -4.83
C GLU A 80 14.66 -14.51 -4.25
N GLY A 81 15.44 -13.71 -3.49
CA GLY A 81 15.03 -12.40 -2.99
C GLY A 81 14.64 -11.46 -4.12
N TYR A 82 15.47 -11.34 -5.16
CA TYR A 82 15.17 -10.51 -6.32
C TYR A 82 13.94 -10.99 -7.10
N ARG A 83 13.74 -12.31 -7.27
CA ARG A 83 12.52 -12.86 -7.87
C ARG A 83 11.28 -12.54 -7.04
N MET A 84 11.39 -12.59 -5.71
CA MET A 84 10.28 -12.23 -4.83
C MET A 84 9.92 -10.74 -4.95
N VAL A 85 10.93 -9.85 -4.96
CA VAL A 85 10.75 -8.41 -5.14
C VAL A 85 10.13 -8.11 -6.50
N GLU A 86 10.58 -8.76 -7.57
CA GLU A 86 10.00 -8.61 -8.91
C GLU A 86 8.50 -8.93 -8.92
N ARG A 87 8.12 -10.08 -8.35
CA ARG A 87 6.72 -10.46 -8.26
C ARG A 87 5.93 -9.46 -7.42
N ALA A 88 6.51 -9.00 -6.31
CA ALA A 88 5.85 -8.02 -5.44
C ALA A 88 5.58 -6.72 -6.20
N LEU A 89 6.57 -6.19 -6.93
CA LEU A 89 6.43 -4.96 -7.71
C LEU A 89 5.42 -5.10 -8.85
N LYS A 90 5.36 -6.26 -9.53
CA LYS A 90 4.33 -6.56 -10.54
C LYS A 90 2.91 -6.51 -9.97
N HIS A 91 2.75 -6.92 -8.71
CA HIS A 91 1.47 -6.84 -7.98
C HIS A 91 1.30 -5.52 -7.20
N GLY A 92 2.22 -4.56 -7.34
CA GLY A 92 2.22 -3.31 -6.59
C GLY A 92 0.97 -2.45 -6.80
N VAL A 93 0.48 -2.35 -8.04
CA VAL A 93 -0.76 -1.62 -8.37
C VAL A 93 -1.97 -2.22 -7.65
N LEU A 94 -2.06 -3.56 -7.62
CA LEU A 94 -3.13 -4.29 -6.94
C LEU A 94 -3.11 -3.97 -5.44
N VAL A 95 -1.93 -4.08 -4.82
CA VAL A 95 -1.73 -3.80 -3.41
C VAL A 95 -2.09 -2.35 -3.06
N LEU A 96 -1.54 -1.37 -3.78
CA LEU A 96 -1.84 0.05 -3.53
C LEU A 96 -3.33 0.34 -3.68
N THR A 97 -3.96 -0.17 -4.73
CA THR A 97 -5.40 -0.01 -4.95
C THR A 97 -6.22 -0.61 -3.81
N LEU A 98 -5.88 -1.82 -3.37
CA LEU A 98 -6.59 -2.51 -2.30
C LEU A 98 -6.44 -1.78 -0.96
N VAL A 99 -5.24 -1.34 -0.60
CA VAL A 99 -5.01 -0.59 0.64
C VAL A 99 -5.77 0.72 0.61
N PHE A 100 -5.66 1.50 -0.46
CA PHE A 100 -6.38 2.77 -0.54
C PHE A 100 -7.90 2.60 -0.59
N ALA A 101 -8.40 1.58 -1.26
CA ALA A 101 -9.82 1.23 -1.23
C ALA A 101 -10.28 0.85 0.18
N ALA A 102 -9.48 0.09 0.94
CA ALA A 102 -9.78 -0.28 2.32
C ALA A 102 -9.80 0.94 3.26
N PHE A 103 -8.82 1.84 3.14
CA PHE A 103 -8.79 3.10 3.90
C PHE A 103 -9.94 4.03 3.53
N PHE A 104 -10.28 4.12 2.24
CA PHE A 104 -11.42 4.89 1.77
C PHE A 104 -12.75 4.32 2.31
N LEU A 105 -12.93 3.01 2.25
CA LEU A 105 -14.10 2.34 2.81
C LEU A 105 -14.19 2.56 4.32
N PHE A 106 -13.07 2.45 5.03
CA PHE A 106 -13.01 2.76 6.47
C PHE A 106 -13.40 4.22 6.75
N GLU A 107 -12.95 5.17 5.93
CA GLU A 107 -13.33 6.58 6.03
C GLU A 107 -14.85 6.76 5.88
N VAL A 108 -15.45 6.12 4.87
CA VAL A 108 -16.90 6.18 4.59
C VAL A 108 -17.71 5.56 5.72
N LEU A 109 -17.30 4.40 6.24
CA LEU A 109 -18.03 3.66 7.26
C LEU A 109 -17.93 4.30 8.65
N VAL A 110 -16.74 4.82 9.02
CA VAL A 110 -16.50 5.38 10.36
C VAL A 110 -16.81 6.88 10.41
N GLY A 111 -17.02 7.53 9.26
CA GLY A 111 -17.36 8.96 9.18
C GLY A 111 -16.21 9.89 9.60
N LEU A 112 -14.99 9.36 9.68
CA LEU A 112 -13.79 10.15 9.99
C LEU A 112 -13.31 10.89 8.76
N ARG A 113 -12.70 12.07 8.94
CA ARG A 113 -12.10 12.82 7.83
C ARG A 113 -10.60 12.57 7.81
N LEU A 114 -10.14 11.72 6.91
CA LEU A 114 -8.71 11.51 6.71
C LEU A 114 -8.18 12.63 5.81
N HIS A 115 -7.16 13.34 6.29
CA HIS A 115 -6.50 14.39 5.50
C HIS A 115 -5.70 13.74 4.35
N LEU A 116 -5.54 14.44 3.22
CA LEU A 116 -4.81 13.91 2.05
C LEU A 116 -3.38 13.47 2.39
N VAL A 117 -2.75 14.17 3.34
CA VAL A 117 -1.42 13.83 3.87
C VAL A 117 -1.38 12.42 4.47
N HIS A 118 -2.47 11.93 5.07
CA HIS A 118 -2.52 10.57 5.62
C HIS A 118 -2.44 9.52 4.51
N TYR A 119 -3.19 9.71 3.42
CA TYR A 119 -3.11 8.85 2.22
C TYR A 119 -1.70 8.87 1.62
N GLY A 120 -1.08 10.05 1.51
CA GLY A 120 0.30 10.18 1.03
C GLY A 120 1.32 9.44 1.90
N LEU A 121 1.22 9.56 3.22
CA LEU A 121 2.13 8.89 4.16
C LEU A 121 1.95 7.37 4.20
N VAL A 122 0.70 6.88 4.14
CA VAL A 122 0.44 5.43 4.02
C VAL A 122 1.02 4.90 2.71
N GLY A 123 0.81 5.62 1.60
CA GLY A 123 1.41 5.28 0.32
C GLY A 123 2.94 5.25 0.34
N ALA A 124 3.56 6.25 0.98
CA ALA A 124 5.01 6.30 1.15
C ALA A 124 5.53 5.12 2.01
N ALA A 125 4.81 4.75 3.06
CA ALA A 125 5.14 3.58 3.89
C ALA A 125 5.03 2.27 3.09
N LEU A 126 4.06 2.15 2.18
CA LEU A 126 3.99 1.02 1.24
C LEU A 126 5.19 1.02 0.27
N CYS A 127 5.62 2.18 -0.25
CA CYS A 127 6.85 2.23 -1.05
C CYS A 127 8.09 1.80 -0.23
N LEU A 128 8.17 2.20 1.03
CA LEU A 128 9.22 1.74 1.95
C LEU A 128 9.13 0.24 2.22
N PHE A 129 7.95 -0.36 2.24
CA PHE A 129 7.81 -1.82 2.29
C PHE A 129 8.51 -2.50 1.11
N TYR A 130 8.27 -2.06 -0.12
CA TYR A 130 8.94 -2.65 -1.30
C TYR A 130 10.46 -2.42 -1.29
N LEU A 131 10.89 -1.24 -0.84
CA LEU A 131 12.31 -0.92 -0.72
C LEU A 131 12.98 -1.77 0.38
N ALA A 132 12.32 -1.94 1.52
CA ALA A 132 12.78 -2.81 2.60
C ALA A 132 12.80 -4.28 2.18
N LEU A 133 11.80 -4.74 1.41
CA LEU A 133 11.78 -6.08 0.85
C LEU A 133 12.97 -6.32 -0.09
N LEU A 134 13.34 -5.31 -0.90
CA LEU A 134 14.55 -5.36 -1.72
C LEU A 134 15.81 -5.43 -0.85
N ALA A 135 15.97 -4.53 0.11
CA ALA A 135 17.16 -4.48 0.96
C ALA A 135 17.32 -5.74 1.84
N LEU A 136 16.23 -6.21 2.46
CA LEU A 136 16.24 -7.42 3.29
C LEU A 136 16.35 -8.69 2.46
N GLY A 137 15.77 -8.72 1.25
CA GLY A 137 15.90 -9.84 0.33
C GLY A 137 17.33 -10.05 -0.18
N GLU A 138 18.20 -9.04 -0.06
CA GLU A 138 19.62 -9.20 -0.38
C GLU A 138 20.44 -9.88 0.74
N VAL A 139 19.93 -9.91 1.97
CA VAL A 139 20.68 -10.34 3.17
C VAL A 139 20.03 -11.55 3.84
N LEU A 140 18.70 -11.65 3.80
CA LEU A 140 17.90 -12.68 4.44
C LEU A 140 17.27 -13.61 3.42
N ARG A 141 16.83 -14.78 3.89
CA ARG A 141 15.99 -15.68 3.08
C ARG A 141 14.64 -15.01 2.75
N PRO A 142 13.99 -15.35 1.62
CA PRO A 142 12.78 -14.65 1.15
C PRO A 142 11.64 -14.56 2.17
N GLY A 143 11.42 -15.62 2.95
CA GLY A 143 10.39 -15.67 4.00
C GLY A 143 10.59 -14.62 5.11
N PRO A 144 11.67 -14.68 5.89
CA PRO A 144 11.93 -13.70 6.95
C PRO A 144 12.16 -12.28 6.41
N ALA A 145 12.73 -12.12 5.19
CA ALA A 145 12.84 -10.81 4.55
C ALA A 145 11.47 -10.15 4.38
N TYR A 146 10.47 -10.91 3.91
CA TYR A 146 9.11 -10.44 3.74
C TYR A 146 8.46 -10.06 5.07
N VAL A 147 8.54 -10.94 6.07
CA VAL A 147 7.94 -10.67 7.39
C VAL A 147 8.57 -9.44 8.03
N GLY A 148 9.90 -9.29 7.94
CA GLY A 148 10.61 -8.12 8.45
C GLY A 148 10.16 -6.82 7.77
N ALA A 149 10.06 -6.81 6.44
CA ALA A 149 9.58 -5.66 5.68
C ALA A 149 8.11 -5.33 6.03
N ALA A 150 7.24 -6.33 6.09
CA ALA A 150 5.81 -6.19 6.40
C ALA A 150 5.58 -5.65 7.81
N VAL A 151 6.33 -6.14 8.80
CA VAL A 151 6.24 -5.67 10.19
C VAL A 151 6.75 -4.23 10.29
N ALA A 152 7.87 -3.91 9.64
CA ALA A 152 8.43 -2.56 9.69
C ALA A 152 7.47 -1.51 9.09
N SER A 153 6.92 -1.77 7.91
CA SER A 153 5.93 -0.88 7.28
C SER A 153 4.62 -0.81 8.07
N SER A 154 4.14 -1.95 8.58
CA SER A 154 2.92 -2.01 9.36
C SER A 154 3.04 -1.24 10.68
N LEU A 155 4.19 -1.32 11.35
CA LEU A 155 4.44 -0.55 12.58
C LEU A 155 4.41 0.96 12.32
N LEU A 156 4.99 1.42 11.21
CA LEU A 156 4.92 2.84 10.82
C LEU A 156 3.48 3.29 10.61
N ILE A 157 2.70 2.52 9.84
CA ILE A 157 1.32 2.87 9.50
C ILE A 157 0.43 2.79 10.77
N VAL A 158 0.46 1.68 11.50
CA VAL A 158 -0.37 1.47 12.70
C VAL A 158 0.02 2.43 13.81
N GLY A 159 1.31 2.67 14.04
CA GLY A 159 1.79 3.62 15.04
C GLY A 159 1.34 5.05 14.74
N TYR A 160 1.46 5.47 13.48
CA TYR A 160 0.96 6.78 13.03
C TYR A 160 -0.57 6.89 13.13
N SER A 161 -1.31 5.86 12.72
CA SER A 161 -2.77 5.81 12.82
C SER A 161 -3.24 5.82 14.27
N ALA A 162 -2.58 5.11 15.19
CA ALA A 162 -2.91 5.13 16.61
C ALA A 162 -2.74 6.54 17.20
N ALA A 163 -1.65 7.23 16.85
CA ALA A 163 -1.38 8.59 17.30
C ALA A 163 -2.44 9.60 16.80
N ILE A 164 -2.82 9.52 15.53
CA ILE A 164 -3.80 10.44 14.93
C ILE A 164 -5.23 10.16 15.41
N LEU A 165 -5.64 8.89 15.40
CA LEU A 165 -7.03 8.54 15.70
C LEU A 165 -7.31 8.58 17.21
N ARG A 166 -6.27 8.74 18.06
CA ARG A 166 -6.34 8.73 19.54
C ARG A 166 -7.19 7.56 20.08
N SER A 167 -7.20 6.44 19.35
CA SER A 167 -8.14 5.34 19.56
C SER A 167 -7.53 4.01 19.12
N TRP A 168 -7.14 3.21 20.09
CA TRP A 168 -6.64 1.84 19.90
C TRP A 168 -7.58 0.90 19.14
N PRO A 169 -8.92 0.90 19.34
CA PRO A 169 -9.77 -0.01 18.57
C PRO A 169 -9.78 0.34 17.07
N ARG A 170 -9.72 1.63 16.72
CA ARG A 170 -9.65 2.07 15.31
C ARG A 170 -8.30 1.74 14.69
N ALA A 171 -7.21 1.89 15.44
CA ALA A 171 -5.88 1.45 15.01
C ALA A 171 -5.82 -0.07 14.83
N GLY A 172 -6.53 -0.84 15.67
CA GLY A 172 -6.65 -2.28 15.53
C GLY A 172 -7.32 -2.72 14.22
N VAL A 173 -8.34 -2.00 13.76
CA VAL A 173 -8.96 -2.27 12.44
C VAL A 173 -7.95 -2.02 11.32
N ILE A 174 -7.17 -0.93 11.39
CA ILE A 174 -6.15 -0.63 10.39
C ILE A 174 -5.05 -1.71 10.39
N ALA A 175 -4.61 -2.14 11.57
CA ALA A 175 -3.65 -3.24 11.71
C ALA A 175 -4.19 -4.55 11.10
N ALA A 176 -5.46 -4.87 11.33
CA ALA A 176 -6.10 -6.05 10.75
C ALA A 176 -6.20 -5.97 9.22
N LEU A 177 -6.55 -4.79 8.67
CA LEU A 177 -6.60 -4.56 7.23
C LEU A 177 -5.21 -4.71 6.58
N LEU A 178 -4.18 -4.13 7.20
CA LEU A 178 -2.79 -4.28 6.75
C LEU A 178 -2.31 -5.73 6.83
N ALA A 179 -2.60 -6.42 7.93
CA ALA A 179 -2.23 -7.82 8.11
C ALA A 179 -2.91 -8.70 7.05
N ALA A 180 -4.19 -8.45 6.74
CA ALA A 180 -4.91 -9.16 5.69
C ALA A 180 -4.27 -8.90 4.31
N GLU A 181 -3.93 -7.66 4.00
CA GLU A 181 -3.29 -7.29 2.74
C GLU A 181 -1.90 -7.93 2.59
N HIS A 182 -1.03 -7.83 3.59
CA HIS A 182 0.26 -8.51 3.58
C HIS A 182 0.10 -10.04 3.50
N SER A 183 -0.92 -10.61 4.16
CA SER A 183 -1.19 -12.05 4.06
C SER A 183 -1.55 -12.47 2.63
N VAL A 184 -2.43 -11.69 1.96
CA VAL A 184 -2.78 -11.91 0.56
C VAL A 184 -1.53 -11.82 -0.33
N LEU A 185 -0.74 -10.76 -0.17
CA LEU A 185 0.49 -10.59 -0.95
C LEU A 185 1.47 -11.74 -0.71
N PHE A 186 1.64 -12.19 0.53
CA PHE A 186 2.50 -13.33 0.85
C PHE A 186 2.06 -14.62 0.15
N VAL A 187 0.76 -14.92 0.14
CA VAL A 187 0.22 -16.09 -0.58
C VAL A 187 0.49 -15.98 -2.08
N VAL A 188 0.21 -14.82 -2.67
CA VAL A 188 0.47 -14.56 -4.10
C VAL A 188 1.96 -14.73 -4.44
N LEU A 189 2.86 -14.27 -3.56
CA LEU A 189 4.31 -14.38 -3.75
C LEU A 189 4.83 -15.83 -3.61
N ARG A 190 4.20 -16.66 -2.78
CA ARG A 190 4.61 -18.05 -2.56
C ARG A 190 4.08 -19.01 -3.62
N MET A 191 2.90 -18.74 -4.17
CA MET A 191 2.22 -19.63 -5.10
C MET A 191 2.51 -19.26 -6.55
N GLU A 192 3.75 -19.48 -7.01
CA GLU A 192 4.18 -19.09 -8.37
C GLU A 192 3.29 -19.66 -9.47
N ALA A 193 2.88 -20.92 -9.36
CA ALA A 193 2.00 -21.59 -10.33
C ALA A 193 0.52 -21.17 -10.22
N TYR A 194 0.09 -20.60 -9.09
CA TYR A 194 -1.31 -20.24 -8.83
C TYR A 194 -1.49 -18.75 -8.53
N ALA A 195 -0.51 -17.91 -8.87
CA ALA A 195 -0.51 -16.48 -8.55
C ALA A 195 -1.73 -15.76 -9.15
N LEU A 196 -2.13 -16.14 -10.37
CA LEU A 196 -3.32 -15.60 -11.02
C LEU A 196 -4.60 -15.99 -10.27
N LEU A 197 -4.72 -17.25 -9.83
CA LEU A 197 -5.88 -17.75 -9.09
C LEU A 197 -5.98 -17.11 -7.70
N ALA A 198 -4.85 -17.01 -6.99
CA ALA A 198 -4.79 -16.36 -5.68
C ALA A 198 -5.15 -14.87 -5.78
N GLY A 199 -4.62 -14.18 -6.80
CA GLY A 199 -4.90 -12.77 -7.05
C GLY A 199 -6.36 -12.50 -7.42
N THR A 200 -6.95 -13.30 -8.32
CA THR A 200 -8.37 -13.16 -8.67
C THR A 200 -9.27 -13.50 -7.49
N GLY A 201 -8.99 -14.58 -6.76
CA GLY A 201 -9.73 -14.94 -5.53
C GLY A 201 -9.72 -13.81 -4.50
N ALA A 202 -8.55 -13.20 -4.25
CA ALA A 202 -8.44 -12.06 -3.35
C ALA A 202 -9.24 -10.85 -3.83
N LEU A 203 -9.23 -10.55 -5.14
CA LEU A 203 -10.04 -9.49 -5.73
C LEU A 203 -11.55 -9.73 -5.58
N PHE A 204 -12.01 -10.96 -5.79
CA PHE A 204 -13.41 -11.33 -5.57
C PHE A 204 -13.83 -11.15 -4.12
N VAL A 205 -13.02 -11.61 -3.16
CA VAL A 205 -13.27 -11.43 -1.72
C VAL A 205 -13.29 -9.96 -1.35
N ALA A 206 -12.32 -9.17 -1.83
CA ALA A 206 -12.24 -7.74 -1.58
C ALA A 206 -13.47 -7.00 -2.12
N LEU A 207 -13.87 -7.27 -3.37
CA LEU A 207 -15.05 -6.67 -3.97
C LEU A 207 -16.32 -7.06 -3.22
N GLY A 208 -16.47 -8.35 -2.87
CA GLY A 208 -17.59 -8.84 -2.07
C GLY A 208 -17.69 -8.16 -0.71
N ALA A 209 -16.55 -7.96 -0.03
CA ALA A 209 -16.49 -7.22 1.24
C ALA A 209 -16.90 -5.75 1.07
N ILE A 210 -16.41 -5.08 0.01
CA ILE A 210 -16.82 -3.71 -0.31
C ILE A 210 -18.34 -3.64 -0.52
N MET A 211 -18.90 -4.50 -1.37
CA MET A 211 -20.35 -4.53 -1.65
C MET A 211 -21.17 -4.79 -0.39
N PHE A 212 -20.73 -5.71 0.46
CA PHE A 212 -21.43 -6.03 1.71
C PHE A 212 -21.41 -4.84 2.69
N CYS A 213 -20.25 -4.19 2.85
CA CYS A 213 -20.09 -3.06 3.75
C CYS A 213 -20.81 -1.80 3.26
N THR A 214 -20.85 -1.55 1.95
CA THR A 214 -21.49 -0.35 1.38
C THR A 214 -23.01 -0.49 1.20
N ARG A 215 -23.61 -1.66 1.46
CA ARG A 215 -25.04 -1.94 1.22
C ARG A 215 -26.02 -0.99 1.91
N LYS A 216 -25.58 -0.32 2.99
CA LYS A 216 -26.40 0.62 3.77
C LYS A 216 -25.92 2.08 3.64
N VAL A 217 -25.03 2.36 2.69
CA VAL A 217 -24.53 3.71 2.46
C VAL A 217 -25.48 4.43 1.52
N ASP A 218 -26.06 5.55 1.97
CA ASP A 218 -26.92 6.40 1.14
C ASP A 218 -26.07 7.25 0.20
N TRP A 219 -25.94 6.81 -1.06
CA TRP A 219 -25.18 7.51 -2.09
C TRP A 219 -25.95 8.69 -2.73
N SER A 220 -27.23 8.85 -2.39
CA SER A 220 -28.11 9.90 -2.91
C SER A 220 -27.87 11.24 -2.21
N VAL A 221 -26.82 11.96 -2.61
CA VAL A 221 -26.72 13.40 -2.34
C VAL A 221 -27.11 14.14 -3.61
N GLY A 222 -28.39 14.55 -3.70
CA GLY A 222 -28.83 15.51 -4.73
C GLY A 222 -30.26 15.43 -5.30
N ALA A 223 -31.20 14.65 -4.74
CA ALA A 223 -32.54 14.51 -5.35
C ALA A 223 -33.74 14.71 -4.40
N SER A 224 -33.59 15.47 -3.31
CA SER A 224 -34.74 15.78 -2.45
C SER A 224 -34.56 17.13 -1.74
N ASP A 225 -34.65 18.22 -2.50
CA ASP A 225 -34.95 19.54 -1.92
C ASP A 225 -35.64 20.48 -2.94
N LYS A 226 -36.67 19.97 -3.64
CA LYS A 226 -37.54 20.76 -4.54
C LYS A 226 -39.01 20.32 -4.52
N ALA A 227 -39.49 19.77 -3.40
CA ALA A 227 -40.91 19.48 -3.25
C ALA A 227 -41.33 19.58 -1.77
N ALA A 228 -41.42 20.82 -1.27
CA ALA A 228 -42.30 21.22 -0.17
C ALA A 228 -42.56 22.72 -0.28
#